data_AF-A0A1B7W4T6-F1
#
_entry.id   AF-A0A1B7W4T6-F1
#
_cell.length_a   1.000
_cell.length_b   1.000
_cell.length_c   1.000
_cell.angle_alpha   90.00
_cell.angle_beta   90.00
_cell.angle_gamma   90.00
#
_symmetry.space_group_name_H-M   'P 1'
#
loop_
_entity.id
_entity.type
_entity.pdbx_description
1 polymer ?
#
loop_
_entity_poly.entity_id
_entity_poly.type
_entity_poly.pdbx_seq_one_letter_code
_entity_poly.pdbx_strand_id
1 'polypeptide(L)'
;GKNLKLPTTLPTEVKCQLRLIKRNGRWEIHYTTDIQKAIQKTEGKVIGCDRGYTEVYATSSNDGAKFLGNNFGKIQTEETDYRTAKQVKRNKIKSVFDKYIAKGNSAKADRIKRNNFGKIKWNNRETSFQGRIQTIVFTATHDLMTDAIKVAFEDLTEALKSKKPLRKRIKRNVSSWCKGVVADALKQVSTRVGCTVVSVNTAYTSQLDSRFATLTGS
;
A
#
# COMPACT_ATOMS: atom_id res chain seq x y z
N GLY A 1 0.04 33.95 26.84
CA GLY A 1 0.81 33.24 25.81
C GLY A 1 0.73 34.01 24.50
N LYS A 2 1.78 34.02 23.67
CA LYS A 2 1.72 34.66 22.35
C LYS A 2 0.88 33.80 21.40
N ASN A 3 -0.11 34.40 20.76
CA ASN A 3 -0.92 33.73 19.74
C ASN A 3 -0.07 33.46 18.50
N LEU A 4 0.03 32.18 18.09
CA LEU A 4 0.72 31.77 16.88
C LEU A 4 -0.27 31.84 15.71
N LYS A 5 -0.08 32.78 14.79
CA LYS A 5 -0.85 32.85 13.53
C LYS A 5 -0.14 32.00 12.49
N LEU A 6 -0.83 30.98 11.96
CA LEU A 6 -0.33 30.13 10.88
C LEU A 6 -1.15 30.37 9.62
N PRO A 7 -0.53 30.73 8.48
CA PRO A 7 -1.23 30.74 7.20
C PRO A 7 -1.67 29.31 6.88
N THR A 8 -2.95 29.13 6.54
CA THR A 8 -3.57 27.82 6.38
C THR A 8 -4.36 27.74 5.08
N THR A 9 -4.40 26.55 4.48
CA THR A 9 -5.26 26.22 3.33
C THR A 9 -6.55 25.52 3.75
N LEU A 10 -6.84 25.49 5.05
CA LEU A 10 -8.07 24.89 5.57
C LEU A 10 -9.31 25.67 5.09
N PRO A 11 -10.47 24.99 4.99
CA PRO A 11 -11.76 25.67 4.90
C PRO A 11 -11.90 26.69 6.04
N THR A 12 -12.70 27.72 5.82
CA THR A 12 -12.79 28.90 6.69
C THR A 12 -13.14 28.57 8.15
N GLU A 13 -13.83 27.46 8.40
CA GLU A 13 -14.16 26.99 9.74
C GLU A 13 -13.96 25.47 9.87
N VAL A 14 -13.09 25.03 10.78
CA VAL A 14 -12.82 23.62 11.08
C VAL A 14 -13.11 23.37 12.55
N LYS A 15 -14.28 22.78 12.85
CA LYS A 15 -14.71 22.44 14.22
C LYS A 15 -14.27 21.03 14.62
N CYS A 16 -12.97 20.80 14.68
CA CYS A 16 -12.43 19.52 15.15
C CYS A 16 -11.05 19.67 15.79
N GLN A 17 -10.55 18.57 16.37
CA GLN A 17 -9.21 18.55 16.93
C GLN A 17 -8.16 18.62 15.81
N LEU A 18 -7.33 19.66 15.85
CA LEU A 18 -6.21 19.83 14.93
C LEU A 18 -4.94 19.21 15.51
N ARG A 19 -4.19 18.49 14.68
CA ARG A 19 -2.84 18.04 14.99
C ARG A 19 -1.83 18.80 14.14
N LEU A 20 -0.92 19.52 14.80
CA LEU A 20 0.16 20.25 14.15
C LEU A 20 1.46 19.44 14.21
N ILE A 21 2.10 19.22 13.06
CA ILE A 21 3.34 18.41 12.98
C ILE A 21 4.42 19.19 12.23
N LYS A 22 5.63 19.28 12.80
CA LYS A 22 6.82 19.82 12.12
C LYS A 22 7.60 18.69 11.44
N ARG A 23 7.68 18.68 10.10
CA ARG A 23 8.43 17.69 9.32
C ARG A 23 9.30 18.38 8.27
N ASN A 24 10.59 18.07 8.23
CA ASN A 24 11.54 18.58 7.23
C ASN A 24 11.48 20.12 7.03
N GLY A 25 11.32 20.88 8.11
CA GLY A 25 11.22 22.35 8.04
C GLY A 25 9.85 22.89 7.61
N ARG A 26 8.85 22.03 7.41
CA ARG A 26 7.46 22.42 7.10
C ARG A 26 6.53 22.08 8.26
N TRP A 27 5.47 22.85 8.40
CA TRP A 27 4.36 22.57 9.31
C TRP A 27 3.21 21.93 8.53
N GLU A 28 2.69 20.83 9.05
CA GLU A 28 1.54 20.12 8.51
C GLU A 28 0.39 20.21 9.51
N ILE A 29 -0.81 20.54 9.03
CA ILE A 29 -2.04 20.52 9.83
C ILE A 29 -2.85 19.30 9.42
N HIS A 30 -3.07 18.39 10.36
CA HIS A 30 -3.84 17.16 10.17
C HIS A 30 -5.15 17.28 10.94
N TYR A 31 -6.25 16.91 10.30
CA TYR A 31 -7.58 16.93 10.88
C TYR A 31 -8.43 15.81 10.29
N THR A 32 -9.43 15.35 11.04
CA THR A 32 -10.36 14.32 10.60
C THR A 32 -11.56 14.96 9.91
N THR A 33 -12.04 14.32 8.85
CA THR A 33 -13.30 14.66 8.18
C THR A 33 -14.12 13.39 8.01
N ASP A 34 -15.44 13.55 8.04
CA ASP A 34 -16.33 12.46 7.66
C ASP A 34 -16.14 12.13 6.17
N ILE A 35 -16.21 10.84 5.87
CA ILE A 35 -16.20 10.37 4.48
C ILE A 35 -17.56 10.69 3.88
N GLN A 36 -17.56 11.38 2.74
CA GLN A 36 -18.78 11.56 1.94
C GLN A 36 -19.30 10.19 1.51
N LYS A 37 -20.50 9.85 1.97
CA LYS A 37 -21.18 8.59 1.64
C LYS A 37 -22.12 8.84 0.48
N ALA A 38 -22.02 8.03 -0.57
CA ALA A 38 -23.01 8.03 -1.64
C ALA A 38 -24.24 7.20 -1.24
N ILE A 39 -25.37 7.46 -1.90
CA ILE A 39 -26.54 6.58 -1.87
C ILE A 39 -26.13 5.24 -2.48
N GLN A 40 -26.61 4.14 -1.90
CA GLN A 40 -26.32 2.82 -2.40
C GLN A 40 -26.89 2.63 -3.81
N LYS A 41 -26.07 2.09 -4.71
CA LYS A 41 -26.49 1.77 -6.07
C LYS A 41 -27.60 0.70 -6.03
N THR A 42 -28.62 0.88 -6.86
CA THR A 42 -29.73 -0.07 -7.04
C THR A 42 -29.57 -0.93 -8.29
N GLU A 43 -28.70 -0.53 -9.21
CA GLU A 43 -28.44 -1.19 -10.49
C GLU A 43 -26.95 -1.34 -10.74
N GLY A 44 -26.56 -2.37 -11.51
CA GLY A 44 -25.18 -2.66 -11.87
C GLY A 44 -24.86 -4.14 -11.83
N LYS A 45 -23.60 -4.47 -12.09
CA LYS A 45 -23.10 -5.86 -12.14
C LYS A 45 -22.65 -6.36 -10.78
N VAL A 46 -22.76 -7.68 -10.58
CA VAL A 46 -22.14 -8.38 -9.45
C VAL A 46 -20.80 -8.91 -9.92
N ILE A 47 -19.72 -8.25 -9.53
CA ILE A 47 -18.37 -8.58 -10.02
C ILE A 47 -17.63 -9.41 -8.97
N GLY A 48 -17.17 -10.60 -9.38
CA GLY A 48 -16.18 -11.37 -8.61
C GLY A 48 -14.77 -10.94 -9.00
N CYS A 49 -13.91 -10.64 -8.02
CA CYS A 49 -12.50 -10.35 -8.27
C CYS A 49 -11.55 -11.09 -7.32
N ASP A 50 -10.45 -11.59 -7.88
CA ASP A 50 -9.28 -12.07 -7.14
C ASP A 50 -8.20 -10.98 -7.12
N ARG A 51 -7.35 -11.01 -6.09
CA ARG A 51 -6.20 -10.13 -5.96
C ARG A 51 -5.00 -10.72 -6.71
N GLY A 52 -4.55 -9.99 -7.73
CA GLY A 52 -3.32 -10.33 -8.45
C GLY A 52 -2.04 -10.07 -7.64
N TYR A 53 -0.96 -10.77 -7.99
CA TYR A 53 0.41 -10.38 -7.63
C TYR A 53 0.95 -9.32 -8.61
N THR A 54 0.69 -9.50 -9.91
CA THR A 54 1.12 -8.63 -11.01
C THR A 54 0.26 -7.39 -11.12
N GLU A 55 -1.06 -7.56 -11.07
CA GLU A 55 -2.08 -6.51 -11.08
C GLU A 55 -2.76 -6.39 -9.70
N VAL A 56 -3.63 -5.40 -9.51
CA VAL A 56 -4.38 -5.24 -8.25
C VAL A 56 -5.55 -6.22 -8.20
N TYR A 57 -6.34 -6.29 -9.28
CA TYR A 57 -7.51 -7.15 -9.39
C TYR A 57 -7.54 -7.91 -10.72
N ALA A 58 -8.02 -9.16 -10.67
CA ALA A 58 -8.43 -9.94 -11.83
C ALA A 58 -9.93 -10.28 -11.68
N THR A 59 -10.76 -9.88 -12.64
CA THR A 59 -12.20 -10.14 -12.60
C THR A 59 -12.58 -11.44 -13.31
N SER A 60 -13.71 -12.04 -12.90
CA SER A 60 -14.18 -13.30 -13.48
C SER A 60 -14.62 -13.19 -14.94
N SER A 61 -14.54 -14.32 -15.66
CA SER A 61 -14.77 -14.39 -17.12
C SER A 61 -16.21 -14.10 -17.55
N ASN A 62 -17.20 -14.33 -16.69
CA ASN A 62 -18.61 -14.09 -17.02
C ASN A 62 -18.93 -12.58 -17.19
N ASP A 63 -18.10 -11.70 -16.64
CA ASP A 63 -18.20 -10.24 -16.78
C ASP A 63 -17.27 -9.64 -17.85
N GLY A 64 -16.57 -10.49 -18.62
CA GLY A 64 -15.44 -10.11 -19.45
C GLY A 64 -14.21 -9.88 -18.56
N ALA A 65 -13.33 -10.89 -18.48
CA ALA A 65 -12.16 -10.86 -17.61
C ALA A 65 -11.31 -9.58 -17.86
N LYS A 66 -11.15 -8.78 -16.81
CA LYS A 66 -10.32 -7.56 -16.80
C LYS A 66 -9.22 -7.71 -15.77
N PHE A 67 -8.04 -7.24 -16.16
CA PHE A 67 -6.91 -7.06 -15.25
C PHE A 67 -6.79 -5.57 -14.93
N LEU A 68 -6.99 -5.21 -13.66
CA LEU A 68 -7.04 -3.82 -13.20
C LEU A 68 -5.83 -3.51 -12.32
N GLY A 69 -5.25 -2.33 -12.52
CA GLY A 69 -4.09 -1.89 -11.75
C GLY A 69 -2.79 -2.59 -12.18
N ASN A 70 -2.54 -2.60 -13.50
CA ASN A 70 -1.33 -3.14 -14.09
C ASN A 70 -0.05 -2.57 -13.44
N ASN A 71 1.02 -3.36 -13.42
CA ASN A 71 2.34 -3.04 -12.83
C ASN A 71 2.40 -2.98 -11.29
N PHE A 72 1.33 -3.33 -10.58
CA PHE A 72 1.31 -3.35 -9.11
C PHE A 72 2.46 -4.21 -8.53
N GLY A 73 2.65 -5.43 -9.02
CA GLY A 73 3.73 -6.32 -8.59
C GLY A 73 5.13 -5.85 -9.01
N LYS A 74 5.22 -5.24 -10.20
CA LYS A 74 6.47 -4.70 -10.74
C LYS A 74 7.01 -3.58 -9.85
N ILE A 75 6.16 -2.63 -9.46
CA ILE A 75 6.55 -1.49 -8.61
C ILE A 75 7.04 -1.96 -7.23
N GLN A 76 6.36 -2.94 -6.64
CA GLN A 76 6.79 -3.54 -5.37
C GLN A 76 8.15 -4.25 -5.48
N THR A 77 8.37 -4.94 -6.60
CA THR A 77 9.62 -5.66 -6.87
C THR A 77 10.79 -4.70 -7.07
N GLU A 78 10.61 -3.67 -7.91
CA GLU A 78 11.61 -2.64 -8.16
C GLU A 78 12.04 -1.93 -6.87
N GLU A 79 11.07 -1.58 -6.03
CA GLU A 79 11.36 -0.90 -4.77
C GLU A 79 12.07 -1.83 -3.77
N THR A 80 11.66 -3.10 -3.69
CA THR A 80 12.32 -4.09 -2.83
C THR A 80 13.77 -4.32 -3.24
N ASP A 81 14.04 -4.44 -4.53
CA ASP A 81 15.40 -4.64 -5.05
C ASP A 81 16.27 -3.40 -4.80
N TYR A 82 15.74 -2.21 -5.05
CA TYR A 82 16.41 -0.95 -4.74
C TYR A 82 16.76 -0.86 -3.24
N ARG A 83 15.79 -1.11 -2.35
CA ARG A 83 16.00 -1.06 -0.89
C ARG A 83 17.07 -2.04 -0.45
N THR A 84 17.03 -3.26 -0.99
CA THR A 84 18.02 -4.30 -0.69
C THR A 84 19.42 -3.82 -1.10
N ALA A 85 19.62 -3.42 -2.35
CA ALA A 85 20.91 -2.95 -2.85
C ALA A 85 21.42 -1.74 -2.06
N LYS A 86 20.53 -0.81 -1.71
CA LYS A 86 20.89 0.39 -0.93
C LYS A 86 21.30 0.04 0.50
N GLN A 87 20.59 -0.85 1.18
CA GLN A 87 20.91 -1.27 2.54
C GLN A 87 22.23 -2.04 2.61
N VAL A 88 22.52 -2.91 1.63
CA VAL A 88 23.85 -3.56 1.55
C VAL A 88 24.97 -2.53 1.50
N LYS A 89 24.85 -1.48 0.67
CA LYS A 89 25.84 -0.40 0.60
C LYS A 89 25.92 0.40 1.91
N ARG A 90 24.80 0.72 2.56
CA ARG A 90 24.79 1.42 3.85
C ARG A 90 25.45 0.61 4.96
N ASN A 91 25.24 -0.71 4.99
CA ASN A 91 25.84 -1.58 5.99
C ASN A 91 27.38 -1.58 5.90
N LYS A 92 27.94 -1.51 4.68
CA LYS A 92 29.40 -1.34 4.50
C LYS A 92 29.89 -0.03 5.13
N ILE A 93 29.20 1.08 4.89
CA ILE A 93 29.55 2.39 5.49
C ILE A 93 29.40 2.34 7.01
N LYS A 94 28.36 1.67 7.51
CA LYS A 94 28.14 1.46 8.95
C LYS A 94 29.29 0.69 9.59
N SER A 95 29.76 -0.38 8.96
CA SER A 95 30.95 -1.12 9.43
C SER A 95 32.20 -0.23 9.50
N VAL A 96 32.44 0.63 8.51
CA VAL A 96 33.58 1.58 8.54
C VAL A 96 33.42 2.60 9.67
N PHE A 97 32.20 3.12 9.86
CA PHE A 97 31.89 4.02 10.98
C PHE A 97 32.18 3.34 12.33
N ASP A 98 31.69 2.11 12.53
CA ASP A 98 31.86 1.37 13.78
C ASP A 98 33.34 1.07 14.06
N LYS A 99 34.14 0.78 13.02
CA LYS A 99 35.60 0.62 13.14
C LYS A 99 36.30 1.90 13.62
N TYR A 100 35.91 3.08 13.15
CA TYR A 100 36.53 4.34 13.59
C TYR A 100 36.11 4.73 15.00
N ILE A 101 34.87 4.43 15.39
CA ILE A 101 34.42 4.55 16.78
C ILE A 101 35.28 3.67 17.70
N ALA A 102 35.44 2.39 17.35
CA ALA A 102 36.25 1.45 18.14
C ALA A 102 37.73 1.87 18.26
N LYS A 103 38.27 2.57 17.24
CA LYS A 103 39.64 3.12 17.26
C LYS A 103 39.76 4.48 17.98
N GLY A 104 38.68 4.99 18.58
CA GLY A 104 38.68 6.30 19.25
C GLY A 104 38.72 7.51 18.31
N ASN A 105 38.62 7.34 16.99
CA ASN A 105 38.64 8.44 16.03
C ASN A 105 37.24 9.03 15.83
N SER A 106 36.78 9.80 16.81
CA SER A 106 35.47 10.46 16.83
C SER A 106 35.29 11.43 15.66
N ALA A 107 36.30 12.24 15.34
CA ALA A 107 36.23 13.24 14.27
C ALA A 107 35.92 12.62 12.89
N LYS A 108 36.53 11.48 12.56
CA LYS A 108 36.24 10.77 11.30
C LYS A 108 34.88 10.10 11.36
N ALA A 109 34.53 9.47 12.47
CA ALA A 109 33.23 8.82 12.64
C ALA A 109 32.06 9.82 12.49
N ASP A 110 32.18 11.02 13.09
CA ASP A 110 31.18 12.07 13.00
C ASP A 110 31.01 12.60 11.57
N ARG A 111 32.12 12.72 10.83
CA ARG A 111 32.08 13.10 9.42
C ARG A 111 31.34 12.06 8.58
N ILE A 112 31.59 10.76 8.82
CA ILE A 112 30.87 9.67 8.15
C ILE A 112 29.38 9.74 8.48
N LYS A 113 29.03 9.88 9.76
CA LYS A 113 27.65 9.96 10.24
C LYS A 113 26.90 11.12 9.59
N ARG A 114 27.44 12.34 9.64
CA ARG A 114 26.82 13.55 9.09
C ARG A 114 26.58 13.45 7.58
N ASN A 115 27.54 12.90 6.83
CA ASN A 115 27.47 12.90 5.38
C ASN A 115 26.73 11.69 4.79
N ASN A 116 26.64 10.56 5.50
CA ASN A 116 26.14 9.30 4.92
C ASN A 116 24.86 8.75 5.59
N PHE A 117 24.56 9.12 6.83
CA PHE A 117 23.46 8.51 7.59
C PHE A 117 22.15 9.29 7.51
N GLY A 118 22.10 10.38 6.75
CA GLY A 118 20.86 11.09 6.42
C GLY A 118 19.81 10.19 5.76
N LYS A 119 18.53 10.49 5.98
CA LYS A 119 17.38 9.72 5.46
C LYS A 119 16.47 10.50 4.52
N ILE A 120 16.78 11.76 4.18
CA ILE A 120 15.92 12.62 3.35
C ILE A 120 15.57 11.93 2.01
N LYS A 121 16.58 11.50 1.24
CA LYS A 121 16.36 10.80 -0.04
C LYS A 121 15.60 9.47 0.13
N TRP A 122 15.81 8.77 1.24
CA TRP A 122 15.11 7.52 1.55
C TRP A 122 13.63 7.80 1.80
N ASN A 123 13.32 8.79 2.64
CA ASN A 123 11.96 9.17 2.98
C ASN A 123 11.20 9.69 1.76
N ASN A 124 11.83 10.53 0.93
CA ASN A 124 11.18 11.03 -0.28
C ASN A 124 10.82 9.90 -1.25
N ARG A 125 11.71 8.90 -1.38
CA ARG A 125 11.46 7.72 -2.21
C ARG A 125 10.36 6.83 -1.62
N GLU A 126 10.37 6.62 -0.30
CA GLU A 126 9.29 5.92 0.41
C GLU A 126 7.94 6.59 0.14
N THR A 127 7.84 7.91 0.32
CA THR A 127 6.62 8.67 0.06
C THR A 127 6.18 8.54 -1.41
N SER A 128 7.11 8.64 -2.36
CA SER A 128 6.81 8.47 -3.78
C SER A 128 6.31 7.05 -4.09
N PHE A 129 6.95 6.02 -3.54
CA PHE A 129 6.51 4.63 -3.68
C PHE A 129 5.10 4.42 -3.11
N GLN A 130 4.85 4.91 -1.89
CA GLN A 130 3.57 4.78 -1.24
C GLN A 130 2.46 5.49 -2.04
N GLY A 131 2.74 6.70 -2.53
CA GLY A 131 1.83 7.43 -3.40
C GLY A 131 1.51 6.68 -4.69
N ARG A 132 2.52 6.13 -5.39
CA ARG A 132 2.31 5.32 -6.61
C ARG A 132 1.44 4.09 -6.35
N ILE A 133 1.67 3.38 -5.25
CA ILE A 133 0.87 2.22 -4.85
C ILE A 133 -0.57 2.64 -4.56
N GLN A 134 -0.77 3.70 -3.78
CA GLN A 134 -2.10 4.24 -3.49
C GLN A 134 -2.82 4.64 -4.78
N THR A 135 -2.18 5.38 -5.68
CA THR A 135 -2.79 5.79 -6.95
C THR A 135 -3.26 4.58 -7.77
N ILE A 136 -2.38 3.60 -8.02
CA ILE A 136 -2.73 2.43 -8.83
C ILE A 136 -3.87 1.63 -8.20
N VAL A 137 -3.81 1.43 -6.87
CA VAL A 137 -4.85 0.69 -6.16
C VAL A 137 -6.17 1.43 -6.20
N PHE A 138 -6.23 2.71 -5.81
CA PHE A 138 -7.47 3.48 -5.78
C PHE A 138 -8.07 3.67 -7.17
N THR A 139 -7.26 3.91 -8.20
CA THR A 139 -7.73 3.96 -9.59
C THR A 139 -8.32 2.62 -10.00
N ALA A 140 -7.61 1.51 -9.78
CA ALA A 140 -8.12 0.18 -10.10
C ALA A 140 -9.42 -0.17 -9.34
N THR A 141 -9.52 0.22 -8.06
CA THR A 141 -10.73 0.01 -7.26
C THR A 141 -11.89 0.86 -7.77
N HIS A 142 -11.64 2.10 -8.17
CA HIS A 142 -12.66 2.95 -8.77
C HIS A 142 -13.15 2.33 -10.08
N ASP A 143 -12.23 1.95 -10.97
CA ASP A 143 -12.54 1.30 -12.25
C ASP A 143 -13.34 0.00 -12.06
N LEU A 144 -13.00 -0.79 -11.03
CA LEU A 144 -13.74 -2.00 -10.65
C LEU A 144 -15.18 -1.69 -10.23
N MET A 145 -15.40 -0.56 -9.53
CA MET A 145 -16.69 -0.21 -8.91
C MET A 145 -17.56 0.72 -9.75
N THR A 146 -17.05 1.25 -10.87
CA THR A 146 -17.79 2.14 -11.77
C THR A 146 -19.13 1.52 -12.19
N ASP A 147 -19.12 0.27 -12.65
CA ASP A 147 -20.33 -0.43 -13.14
C ASP A 147 -20.86 -1.50 -12.16
N ALA A 148 -20.22 -1.65 -11.00
CA ALA A 148 -20.61 -2.66 -10.03
C ALA A 148 -21.64 -2.12 -9.03
N ILE A 149 -22.67 -2.92 -8.77
CA ILE A 149 -23.55 -2.76 -7.60
C ILE A 149 -22.98 -3.50 -6.39
N LYS A 150 -22.31 -4.63 -6.66
CA LYS A 150 -21.71 -5.49 -5.64
C LYS A 150 -20.39 -6.05 -6.15
N VAL A 151 -19.37 -6.02 -5.30
CA VAL A 151 -18.07 -6.66 -5.54
C VAL A 151 -17.86 -7.74 -4.49
N ALA A 152 -17.66 -8.97 -4.95
CA ALA A 152 -17.21 -10.09 -4.12
C ALA A 152 -15.70 -10.24 -4.29
N PHE A 153 -14.95 -10.20 -3.19
CA PHE A 153 -13.49 -10.32 -3.22
C PHE A 153 -12.98 -11.32 -2.19
N GLU A 154 -11.87 -11.97 -2.50
CA GLU A 154 -11.22 -12.90 -1.59
C GLU A 154 -10.52 -12.20 -0.42
N ASP A 155 -10.82 -12.63 0.82
CA ASP A 155 -10.14 -12.09 1.99
C ASP A 155 -8.74 -12.70 2.17
N LEU A 156 -7.73 -12.01 1.63
CA LEU A 156 -6.32 -12.37 1.73
C LEU A 156 -5.59 -11.67 2.89
N THR A 157 -6.32 -11.16 3.89
CA THR A 157 -5.71 -10.59 5.10
C THR A 157 -4.98 -11.65 5.92
N GLU A 158 -5.40 -12.91 5.83
CA GLU A 158 -4.68 -14.02 6.46
C GLU A 158 -3.29 -14.22 5.86
N ALA A 159 -2.33 -14.57 6.73
CA ALA A 159 -1.00 -14.95 6.30
C ALA A 159 -1.09 -16.28 5.54
N LEU A 160 -0.73 -16.28 4.25
CA LEU A 160 -0.62 -17.50 3.45
C LEU A 160 0.33 -18.49 4.15
N LYS A 161 -0.24 -19.53 4.78
CA LYS A 161 0.51 -20.62 5.40
C LYS A 161 1.06 -21.52 4.31
N SER A 162 2.24 -21.19 3.78
CA SER A 162 2.94 -22.09 2.86
C SER A 162 3.67 -23.20 3.64
N LYS A 163 3.50 -24.46 3.22
CA LYS A 163 4.28 -25.60 3.73
C LYS A 163 5.79 -25.44 3.47
N LYS A 164 6.18 -24.63 2.48
CA LYS A 164 7.57 -24.32 2.15
C LYS A 164 7.89 -22.86 2.48
N PRO A 165 9.06 -22.55 3.07
CA PRO A 165 9.42 -21.17 3.37
C PRO A 165 9.56 -20.37 2.06
N LEU A 166 8.70 -19.35 1.90
CA LEU A 166 8.81 -18.42 0.77
C LEU A 166 10.20 -17.75 0.76
N ARG A 167 10.77 -17.56 -0.43
CA ARG A 167 12.05 -16.86 -0.61
C ARG A 167 11.97 -15.46 0.02
N LYS A 168 13.07 -15.01 0.66
CA LYS A 168 13.14 -13.70 1.34
C LYS A 168 12.68 -12.53 0.45
N ARG A 169 12.97 -12.57 -0.85
CA ARG A 169 12.53 -11.57 -1.84
C ARG A 169 11.00 -11.56 -1.99
N ILE A 170 10.38 -12.73 -2.13
CA ILE A 170 8.92 -12.87 -2.23
C ILE A 170 8.24 -12.40 -0.95
N LYS A 171 8.74 -12.79 0.23
CA LYS A 171 8.17 -12.33 1.52
C LYS A 171 8.16 -10.80 1.64
N ARG A 172 9.19 -10.12 1.13
CA ARG A 172 9.24 -8.64 1.11
C ARG A 172 8.25 -8.03 0.12
N ASN A 173 8.07 -8.67 -1.04
CA ASN A 173 7.14 -8.20 -2.06
C ASN A 173 5.68 -8.40 -1.64
N VAL A 174 5.35 -9.48 -0.93
CA VAL A 174 3.98 -9.76 -0.43
C VAL A 174 3.77 -9.11 0.95
N SER A 175 4.31 -7.91 1.15
CA SER A 175 4.22 -7.23 2.45
C SER A 175 2.77 -6.92 2.84
N SER A 176 2.47 -7.01 4.14
CA SER A 176 1.14 -6.69 4.71
C SER A 176 0.70 -5.25 4.40
N TRP A 177 1.64 -4.31 4.21
CA TRP A 177 1.31 -2.91 3.95
C TRP A 177 0.53 -2.71 2.64
N CYS A 178 1.02 -3.24 1.52
CA CYS A 178 0.31 -3.19 0.24
C CYS A 178 -1.03 -3.95 0.30
N LYS A 179 -1.18 -4.93 1.20
CA LYS A 179 -2.46 -5.59 1.45
C LYS A 179 -3.46 -4.65 2.11
N GLY A 180 -3.01 -3.95 3.16
CA GLY A 180 -3.80 -2.92 3.84
C GLY A 180 -4.28 -1.83 2.90
N VAL A 181 -3.44 -1.34 1.98
CA VAL A 181 -3.84 -0.30 1.01
C VAL A 181 -5.01 -0.75 0.12
N VAL A 182 -5.03 -2.01 -0.32
CA VAL A 182 -6.13 -2.55 -1.13
C VAL A 182 -7.42 -2.69 -0.31
N ALA A 183 -7.32 -3.16 0.94
CA ALA A 183 -8.47 -3.24 1.83
C ALA A 183 -9.04 -1.85 2.14
N ASP A 184 -8.17 -0.87 2.41
CA ASP A 184 -8.54 0.52 2.63
C ASP A 184 -9.23 1.10 1.39
N ALA A 185 -8.69 0.86 0.20
CA ALA A 185 -9.29 1.32 -1.06
C ALA A 185 -10.67 0.70 -1.29
N LEU A 186 -10.83 -0.62 -1.11
CA LEU A 186 -12.13 -1.30 -1.21
C LEU A 186 -13.17 -0.66 -0.28
N LYS A 187 -12.82 -0.40 0.99
CA LYS A 187 -13.71 0.24 1.96
C LYS A 187 -14.04 1.69 1.60
N GLN A 188 -13.02 2.45 1.21
CA GLN A 188 -13.13 3.88 0.97
C GLN A 188 -13.84 4.23 -0.34
N VAL A 189 -13.58 3.48 -1.41
CA VAL A 189 -14.19 3.71 -2.71
C VAL A 189 -15.63 3.20 -2.70
N SER A 190 -15.90 2.03 -2.11
CA SER A 190 -17.26 1.50 -2.01
C SER A 190 -18.23 2.46 -1.30
N THR A 191 -17.78 3.03 -0.19
CA THR A 191 -18.54 4.04 0.56
C THR A 191 -18.86 5.30 -0.28
N ARG A 192 -17.91 5.73 -1.12
CA ARG A 192 -18.05 6.94 -1.95
C ARG A 192 -18.83 6.73 -3.24
N VAL A 193 -18.85 5.49 -3.75
CA VAL A 193 -19.53 5.13 -5.01
C VAL A 193 -20.89 4.47 -4.75
N GLY A 194 -21.19 4.09 -3.51
CA GLY A 194 -22.43 3.39 -3.16
C GLY A 194 -22.43 1.91 -3.56
N CYS A 195 -21.25 1.32 -3.76
CA CYS A 195 -21.10 -0.09 -4.11
C CYS A 195 -21.07 -0.94 -2.83
N THR A 196 -21.67 -2.14 -2.87
CA THR A 196 -21.56 -3.11 -1.79
C THR A 196 -20.28 -3.93 -1.97
N VAL A 197 -19.50 -4.13 -0.91
CA VAL A 197 -18.29 -4.97 -0.95
C VAL A 197 -18.45 -6.10 0.06
N VAL A 198 -18.26 -7.34 -0.40
CA VAL A 198 -18.40 -8.55 0.42
C VAL A 198 -17.12 -9.36 0.31
N SER A 199 -16.54 -9.72 1.45
CA SER A 199 -15.44 -10.70 1.48
C SER A 199 -15.99 -12.11 1.35
N VAL A 200 -15.31 -12.94 0.55
CA VAL A 200 -15.55 -14.38 0.46
C VAL A 200 -14.34 -15.14 0.98
N ASN A 201 -14.59 -16.35 1.50
CA ASN A 201 -13.51 -17.24 1.93
C ASN A 201 -12.68 -17.67 0.71
N THR A 202 -11.36 -17.63 0.84
CA THR A 202 -10.37 -18.01 -0.18
C THR A 202 -10.24 -19.53 -0.36
N ALA A 203 -10.87 -20.33 0.50
CA ALA A 203 -10.76 -21.79 0.44
C ALA A 203 -11.40 -22.33 -0.86
N TYR A 204 -10.60 -23.07 -1.63
CA TYR A 204 -10.99 -23.83 -2.84
C TYR A 204 -11.42 -22.99 -4.06
N THR A 205 -11.39 -21.66 -4.01
CA THR A 205 -11.79 -20.78 -5.13
C THR A 205 -10.84 -20.85 -6.33
N SER A 206 -9.55 -21.12 -6.10
CA SER A 206 -8.50 -21.23 -7.13
C SER A 206 -8.08 -22.67 -7.47
N GLN A 207 -8.69 -23.67 -6.82
CA GLN A 207 -8.35 -25.10 -6.96
C GLN A 207 -9.44 -25.92 -7.67
N LEU A 208 -10.48 -25.26 -8.17
CA LEU A 208 -11.57 -25.89 -8.90
C LEU A 208 -11.36 -25.72 -10.40
N ASP A 209 -11.42 -26.81 -11.17
CA ASP A 209 -11.55 -26.71 -12.62
C ASP A 209 -12.91 -26.08 -12.94
N SER A 210 -12.91 -24.91 -13.57
CA SER A 210 -14.13 -24.16 -13.90
C SER A 210 -15.07 -24.89 -14.85
N ARG A 211 -14.59 -25.92 -15.56
CA ARG A 211 -15.39 -26.72 -16.49
C ARG A 211 -16.08 -27.91 -15.81
N PHE A 212 -15.45 -28.47 -14.78
CA PHE A 212 -15.91 -29.73 -14.16
C PHE A 212 -16.27 -29.60 -12.68
N ALA A 213 -16.03 -28.42 -12.08
CA ALA A 213 -16.18 -28.19 -10.64
C ALA A 213 -15.45 -29.23 -9.76
N THR A 214 -14.39 -29.84 -10.31
CA THR A 214 -13.59 -30.84 -9.62
C THR A 214 -12.36 -30.18 -9.00
N LEU A 215 -12.00 -30.64 -7.80
CA LEU A 215 -10.76 -30.21 -7.16
C LEU A 215 -9.59 -30.74 -7.96
N THR A 216 -8.81 -29.84 -8.55
CA THR A 216 -7.51 -30.19 -9.13
C THR A 216 -6.56 -30.38 -7.96
N GLY A 217 -6.51 -31.60 -7.43
CA GLY A 217 -5.59 -31.97 -6.36
C GLY A 217 -4.17 -31.55 -6.70
N SER A 218 -3.49 -30.95 -5.72
CA SER A 218 -2.09 -30.50 -5.78
C SER A 218 -1.09 -31.63 -5.95
#